data_AF-A0A2T6ZA56-F1
#
_entry.id   AF-A0A2T6ZA56-F1
#
_cell.length_a   1.000
_cell.length_b   1.000
_cell.length_c   1.000
_cell.angle_alpha   90.00
_cell.angle_beta   90.00
_cell.angle_gamma   90.00
#
_symmetry.space_group_name_H-M   'P 1'
#
loop_
_entity.id
_entity.type
_entity.pdbx_description
1 polymer ?
#
loop_
_entity_poly.entity_id
_entity_poly.type
_entity_poly.pdbx_seq_one_letter_code
_entity_poly.pdbx_strand_id
1 'polypeptide(L)'
;MEALYQELWGKFVTSNVIQDFTIQVPKPTNFNRYGIDPLRATSNTQPRFSYDLPRRESKFTSLRTKARLPSRGTRILVRKEYRVIEKLLEDEEEEKWSEVDQNEDPEMGASLDYKVLGQPGCGKSFFLSYLLVHRLLRSQPTVYRRGDDCCFIFQEGTPGMMVDARHLFGLPGDQKRNLWILTDETLENPQWQDGTHE
;
A
#
# COMPACT_ATOMS: atom_id res chain seq x y z
N MET A 1 8.61 -1.21 13.50
CA MET A 1 8.02 -0.06 12.80
C MET A 1 8.89 1.17 12.93
N GLU A 2 9.43 1.45 14.12
CA GLU A 2 10.45 2.49 14.33
C GLU A 2 11.62 2.48 13.33
N ALA A 3 12.25 1.31 13.10
CA ALA A 3 13.34 1.23 12.12
C ALA A 3 12.92 1.67 10.69
N LEU A 4 11.67 1.44 10.32
CA LEU A 4 11.12 1.87 9.03
C LEU A 4 10.93 3.39 8.98
N TYR A 5 10.42 3.97 10.07
CA TYR A 5 10.31 5.42 10.23
C TYR A 5 11.68 6.10 10.14
N GLN A 6 12.64 5.64 10.94
CA GLN A 6 14.01 6.18 10.97
C GLN A 6 14.71 6.04 9.62
N GLU A 7 14.36 5.01 8.85
CA GLU A 7 14.86 4.83 7.50
C GLU A 7 14.27 5.85 6.52
N LEU A 8 12.95 6.09 6.56
CA LEU A 8 12.21 6.72 5.46
C LEU A 8 11.72 8.14 5.72
N TRP A 9 11.39 8.49 6.97
CA TRP A 9 10.69 9.75 7.28
C TRP A 9 11.47 10.97 6.80
N GLY A 10 10.84 11.75 5.90
CA GLY A 10 11.43 12.98 5.35
C GLY A 10 12.64 12.77 4.46
N LYS A 11 12.96 11.53 4.08
CA LYS A 11 14.13 11.20 3.24
C LYS A 11 13.77 11.11 1.76
N PHE A 12 12.91 12.01 1.30
CA PHE A 12 12.38 12.13 -0.07
C PHE A 12 13.46 12.01 -1.15
N VAL A 13 14.70 12.38 -0.83
CA VAL A 13 15.82 12.54 -1.78
C VAL A 13 16.79 11.36 -1.78
N THR A 14 16.59 10.33 -0.97
CA THR A 14 17.50 9.17 -1.04
C THR A 14 17.16 8.30 -2.27
N SER A 15 17.94 8.49 -3.33
CA SER A 15 17.92 7.73 -4.61
C SER A 15 18.03 6.20 -4.48
N ASN A 16 18.09 5.69 -3.25
CA ASN A 16 18.33 4.29 -2.93
C ASN A 16 17.06 3.53 -2.58
N VAL A 17 15.95 4.21 -2.24
CA VAL A 17 14.71 3.52 -1.85
C VAL A 17 13.92 3.08 -3.08
N ILE A 18 13.72 3.95 -4.07
CA ILE A 18 13.03 3.61 -5.31
C ILE A 18 14.06 3.62 -6.44
N GLN A 19 14.31 2.45 -7.01
CA GLN A 19 15.34 2.24 -8.02
C GLN A 19 14.76 1.61 -9.28
N ASP A 20 15.02 2.24 -10.41
CA ASP A 20 14.76 1.64 -11.71
C ASP A 20 15.87 0.65 -12.06
N PHE A 21 15.49 -0.49 -12.62
CA PHE A 21 16.42 -1.49 -13.14
C PHE A 21 15.87 -2.09 -14.41
N THR A 22 16.76 -2.71 -15.17
CA THR A 22 16.42 -3.26 -16.47
C THR A 22 16.76 -4.74 -16.50
N ILE A 23 15.85 -5.56 -17.00
CA ILE A 23 16.06 -6.99 -17.16
C ILE A 23 15.57 -7.44 -18.54
N GLN A 24 16.26 -8.45 -19.08
CA GLN A 24 15.88 -9.11 -20.31
C GLN A 24 14.73 -10.09 -20.04
N VAL A 25 13.53 -9.73 -20.48
CA VAL A 25 12.33 -10.54 -20.28
C VAL A 25 12.03 -11.34 -21.55
N PRO A 26 11.81 -12.65 -21.46
CA PRO A 26 11.34 -13.44 -22.59
C PRO A 26 10.05 -12.85 -23.16
N LYS A 27 10.05 -12.43 -24.43
CA LYS A 27 8.86 -11.94 -25.10
C LYS A 27 8.30 -13.06 -25.99
N PRO A 28 7.22 -13.71 -25.58
CA PRO A 28 6.56 -14.65 -26.48
C PRO A 28 6.06 -13.95 -27.76
N THR A 29 6.44 -14.47 -28.93
CA THR A 29 6.02 -13.93 -30.23
C THR A 29 4.66 -14.46 -30.70
N ASN A 30 4.22 -15.63 -30.20
CA ASN A 30 3.02 -16.34 -30.68
C ASN A 30 2.05 -16.75 -29.54
N PHE A 31 1.91 -15.95 -28.48
CA PHE A 31 1.09 -16.33 -27.32
C PHE A 31 -0.32 -15.74 -27.40
N ASN A 32 -1.27 -16.54 -27.88
CA ASN A 32 -2.69 -16.20 -27.83
C ASN A 32 -3.35 -16.51 -26.47
N ARG A 33 -2.75 -17.30 -25.56
CA ARG A 33 -3.34 -17.63 -24.25
C ARG A 33 -2.29 -17.95 -23.18
N TYR A 34 -2.20 -17.16 -22.11
CA TYR A 34 -1.52 -17.51 -20.85
C TYR A 34 -2.49 -18.23 -19.89
N GLY A 35 -3.25 -19.20 -20.40
CA GLY A 35 -4.11 -20.04 -19.59
C GLY A 35 -3.64 -21.48 -19.71
N ILE A 36 -3.02 -22.03 -18.66
CA ILE A 36 -3.04 -23.48 -18.50
C ILE A 36 -4.49 -23.79 -18.12
N ASP A 37 -5.19 -24.53 -18.97
CA ASP A 37 -6.46 -25.12 -18.57
C ASP A 37 -6.19 -25.97 -17.32
N PRO A 38 -6.76 -25.62 -16.15
CA PRO A 38 -6.47 -26.33 -14.90
C PRO A 38 -6.79 -27.82 -15.02
N LEU A 39 -7.74 -28.19 -15.89
CA LEU A 39 -8.13 -29.57 -16.16
C LEU A 39 -7.08 -30.33 -17.00
N ARG A 40 -6.21 -29.61 -17.73
CA ARG A 40 -5.09 -30.19 -18.49
C ARG A 40 -3.78 -30.24 -17.71
N ALA A 41 -3.67 -29.49 -16.61
CA ALA A 41 -2.47 -29.43 -15.76
C ALA A 41 -2.15 -30.75 -15.03
N THR A 42 -3.12 -31.67 -14.95
CA THR A 42 -2.98 -32.98 -14.29
C THR A 42 -2.34 -34.05 -15.19
N SER A 43 -2.26 -33.80 -16.51
CA SER A 43 -1.53 -34.66 -17.42
C SER A 43 -0.03 -34.41 -17.27
N ASN A 44 0.78 -35.47 -17.07
CA ASN A 44 2.25 -35.41 -16.97
C ASN A 44 2.94 -34.79 -18.21
N THR A 45 2.19 -34.46 -19.24
CA THR A 45 2.60 -33.63 -20.38
C THR A 45 2.49 -32.15 -20.03
N GLN A 46 3.31 -31.67 -19.09
CA GLN A 46 3.56 -30.23 -19.03
C GLN A 46 4.20 -29.82 -20.36
N PRO A 47 3.66 -28.83 -21.08
CA PRO A 47 4.34 -28.30 -22.25
C PRO A 47 5.71 -27.82 -21.80
N ARG A 48 6.78 -28.46 -22.31
CA ARG A 48 8.13 -27.93 -22.17
C ARG A 48 8.15 -26.59 -22.90
N PHE A 49 8.07 -25.50 -22.14
CA PHE A 49 8.33 -24.18 -22.68
C PHE A 49 9.80 -24.16 -23.13
N SER A 50 10.05 -24.16 -24.44
CA SER A 50 11.35 -23.73 -24.94
C SER A 50 11.44 -22.24 -24.61
N TYR A 51 12.42 -21.90 -23.77
CA TYR A 51 12.71 -20.52 -23.39
C TYR A 51 13.57 -19.79 -24.44
N ASP A 52 13.67 -20.32 -25.67
CA ASP A 52 14.29 -19.66 -26.83
C ASP A 52 13.38 -18.54 -27.38
N LEU A 53 12.73 -17.81 -26.48
CA LEU A 53 11.94 -16.65 -26.82
C LEU A 53 12.88 -15.46 -27.00
N PRO A 54 12.65 -14.61 -28.02
CA PRO A 54 13.41 -13.37 -28.14
C PRO A 54 13.23 -12.57 -26.85
N ARG A 55 14.36 -12.24 -26.21
CA ARG A 55 14.34 -11.45 -24.99
C ARG A 55 14.25 -9.98 -25.35
N ARG A 56 13.39 -9.26 -24.65
CA ARG A 56 13.27 -7.82 -24.76
C ARG A 56 13.69 -7.18 -23.46
N GLU A 57 14.53 -6.16 -23.60
CA GLU A 57 14.89 -5.30 -22.52
C GLU A 57 13.65 -4.59 -21.97
N SER A 58 13.35 -4.78 -20.70
CA SER A 58 12.19 -4.19 -20.03
C SER A 58 12.63 -3.48 -18.76
N LYS A 59 12.15 -2.25 -18.60
CA LYS A 59 12.41 -1.40 -17.44
C LYS A 59 11.40 -1.71 -16.34
N PHE A 60 11.90 -1.87 -15.12
CA PHE A 60 11.13 -2.10 -13.92
C PHE A 60 11.55 -1.13 -12.84
N THR A 61 10.68 -0.93 -11.86
CA THR A 61 10.99 -0.16 -10.67
C THR A 61 10.94 -1.09 -9.46
N SER A 62 11.95 -1.00 -8.60
CA SER A 62 11.99 -1.71 -7.33
C SER A 62 11.98 -0.70 -6.18
N LEU A 63 11.25 -1.03 -5.13
CA LEU A 63 11.32 -0.37 -3.84
C LEU A 63 12.18 -1.25 -2.94
N ARG A 64 13.18 -0.67 -2.28
CA ARG A 64 14.12 -1.36 -1.41
C ARG A 64 14.29 -0.61 -0.10
N THR A 65 14.13 -1.34 1.00
CA THR A 65 14.37 -0.86 2.35
C THR A 65 15.41 -1.73 3.06
N LYS A 66 15.98 -1.24 4.15
CA LYS A 66 16.80 -2.00 5.11
C LYS A 66 15.90 -2.63 6.16
N ALA A 67 14.93 -1.88 6.66
CA ALA A 67 13.89 -2.35 7.56
C ALA A 67 12.91 -3.28 6.83
N ARG A 68 12.36 -4.25 7.55
CA ARG A 68 11.31 -5.12 7.01
C ARG A 68 10.01 -4.33 6.84
N LEU A 69 9.41 -4.49 5.67
CA LEU A 69 8.09 -3.95 5.34
C LEU A 69 7.00 -4.82 5.97
N PRO A 70 5.76 -4.30 6.07
CA PRO A 70 4.64 -5.09 6.57
C PRO A 70 4.36 -6.36 5.74
N SER A 71 4.61 -6.28 4.42
CA SER A 71 4.66 -7.43 3.49
C SER A 71 5.79 -8.46 3.77
N ARG A 72 6.50 -8.34 4.90
CA ARG A 72 7.58 -9.20 5.40
C ARG A 72 8.90 -9.15 4.62
N GLY A 73 8.90 -8.59 3.41
CA GLY A 73 10.08 -8.39 2.59
C GLY A 73 10.82 -7.09 2.89
N THR A 74 11.97 -6.91 2.25
CA THR A 74 12.74 -5.65 2.19
C THR A 74 12.77 -5.08 0.76
N ARG A 75 12.11 -5.75 -0.18
CA ARG A 75 12.06 -5.37 -1.59
C ARG A 75 10.67 -5.63 -2.15
N ILE A 76 10.18 -4.69 -2.94
CA ILE A 76 8.91 -4.80 -3.66
C ILE A 76 9.16 -4.43 -5.12
N LEU A 77 8.59 -5.21 -6.04
CA LEU A 77 8.51 -4.82 -7.44
C LEU A 77 7.37 -3.81 -7.58
N VAL A 78 7.71 -2.56 -7.89
CA VAL A 78 6.73 -1.49 -8.06
C VAL A 78 6.08 -1.64 -9.42
N ARG A 79 4.78 -1.93 -9.41
CA ARG A 79 3.96 -2.03 -10.60
C ARG A 79 3.48 -0.65 -11.02
N LYS A 80 3.30 -0.44 -12.33
CA LYS A 80 2.69 0.81 -12.85
C LYS A 80 1.29 1.05 -12.26
N GLU A 81 0.55 -0.03 -11.97
CA GLU A 81 -0.78 0.06 -11.37
C GLU A 81 -0.75 0.66 -9.97
N TYR A 82 0.35 0.51 -9.21
CA TYR A 82 0.44 1.10 -7.87
C TYR A 82 0.41 2.62 -7.92
N ARG A 83 1.09 3.23 -8.90
CA ARG A 83 1.09 4.69 -9.09
C ARG A 83 -0.28 5.21 -9.53
N VAL A 84 -0.99 4.43 -10.36
CA VAL A 84 -2.34 4.79 -10.81
C VAL A 84 -3.31 4.77 -9.63
N ILE A 85 -3.29 3.72 -8.81
CA ILE A 85 -4.18 3.60 -7.64
C ILE A 85 -3.82 4.65 -6.59
N GLU A 86 -2.53 4.88 -6.33
CA GLU A 86 -2.07 5.93 -5.42
C GLU A 86 -2.59 7.31 -5.85
N LYS A 87 -2.44 7.65 -7.14
CA LYS A 87 -2.94 8.92 -7.64
C LYS A 87 -4.47 9.05 -7.48
N LEU A 88 -5.22 7.98 -7.80
CA LEU A 88 -6.67 7.98 -7.59
C LEU A 88 -7.05 8.22 -6.12
N LEU A 89 -6.30 7.63 -5.18
CA LEU A 89 -6.53 7.86 -3.75
C LEU A 89 -6.20 9.30 -3.32
N GLU A 90 -5.14 9.89 -3.88
CA GLU A 90 -4.78 11.30 -3.63
C GLU A 90 -5.84 12.25 -4.18
N ASP A 91 -6.28 12.03 -5.43
CA ASP A 91 -7.30 12.86 -6.09
C ASP A 91 -8.65 12.79 -5.32
N GLU A 92 -9.07 11.59 -4.90
CA GLU A 92 -10.30 11.38 -4.12
C GLU A 92 -10.22 11.98 -2.70
N GLU A 93 -9.04 12.00 -2.08
CA GLU A 93 -8.83 12.67 -0.80
C GLU A 93 -8.96 14.19 -0.95
N GLU A 94 -8.33 14.76 -1.98
CA GLU A 94 -8.39 16.20 -2.26
C GLU A 94 -9.83 16.65 -2.52
N GLU A 95 -10.59 15.89 -3.31
CA GLU A 95 -12.00 16.16 -3.57
C GLU A 95 -12.84 16.10 -2.28
N LYS A 96 -12.65 15.05 -1.47
CA LYS A 96 -13.38 14.86 -0.20
C LYS A 96 -13.24 16.06 0.75
N TRP A 97 -12.06 16.68 0.78
CA TRP A 97 -11.79 17.80 1.69
C TRP A 97 -12.00 19.18 1.07
N SER A 98 -12.31 19.26 -0.23
CA SER A 98 -12.47 20.53 -0.93
C SER A 98 -13.74 21.30 -0.53
N GLU A 99 -14.80 20.61 -0.11
CA GLU A 99 -16.11 21.19 0.23
C GLU A 99 -16.31 21.41 1.74
N VAL A 100 -15.45 20.85 2.59
CA VAL A 100 -15.61 20.91 4.05
C VAL A 100 -14.91 22.15 4.59
N ASP A 101 -15.68 23.09 5.15
CA ASP A 101 -15.15 24.28 5.80
C ASP A 101 -14.07 23.90 6.83
N GLN A 102 -12.95 24.63 6.85
CA GLN A 102 -11.79 24.29 7.68
C GLN A 102 -12.11 24.29 9.19
N ASN A 103 -13.20 24.94 9.59
CA ASN A 103 -13.63 25.09 10.97
C ASN A 103 -14.70 24.09 11.40
N GLU A 104 -15.28 23.32 10.48
CA GLU A 104 -16.21 22.26 10.84
C GLU A 104 -15.43 20.99 11.13
N ASP A 105 -15.65 20.38 12.30
CA ASP A 105 -15.17 19.02 12.51
C ASP A 105 -15.82 18.15 11.44
N PRO A 106 -15.04 17.34 10.68
CA PRO A 106 -15.65 16.38 9.77
C PRO A 106 -16.69 15.59 10.54
N GLU A 107 -17.93 15.57 10.05
CA GLU A 107 -19.03 14.85 10.69
C GLU A 107 -18.52 13.48 11.14
N MET A 108 -18.77 13.15 12.42
CA MET A 108 -18.49 11.82 12.97
C MET A 108 -19.11 10.79 12.03
N GLY A 109 -18.27 10.07 11.30
CA GLY A 109 -18.73 9.11 10.29
C GLY A 109 -18.28 9.36 8.85
N ALA A 110 -17.60 10.47 8.54
CA ALA A 110 -17.01 10.67 7.22
C ALA A 110 -15.97 9.57 6.96
N SER A 111 -16.34 8.51 6.22
CA SER A 111 -15.52 7.31 5.96
C SER A 111 -14.06 7.68 5.69
N LEU A 112 -13.22 7.62 6.74
CA LEU A 112 -11.79 7.95 6.66
C LEU A 112 -11.01 6.87 5.92
N ASP A 113 -11.65 5.71 5.71
CA ASP A 113 -11.04 4.52 5.16
C ASP A 113 -11.35 4.38 3.67
N TYR A 114 -10.29 4.27 2.86
CA TYR A 114 -10.39 3.80 1.48
C TYR A 114 -10.17 2.28 1.44
N LYS A 115 -11.16 1.54 0.98
CA LYS A 115 -11.11 0.07 0.95
C LYS A 115 -10.55 -0.45 -0.37
N VAL A 116 -9.32 -0.96 -0.34
CA VAL A 116 -8.72 -1.65 -1.49
C VAL A 116 -9.22 -3.09 -1.58
N LEU A 117 -10.19 -3.34 -2.46
CA LEU A 117 -10.73 -4.67 -2.72
C LEU A 117 -9.88 -5.44 -3.73
N GLY A 118 -9.83 -6.77 -3.57
CA GLY A 118 -9.16 -7.64 -4.53
C GLY A 118 -9.10 -9.09 -4.08
N GLN A 119 -8.92 -10.00 -5.04
CA GLN A 119 -8.84 -11.43 -4.76
C GLN A 119 -7.68 -11.76 -3.80
N PRO A 120 -7.78 -12.83 -3.00
CA PRO A 120 -6.65 -13.34 -2.23
C PRO A 120 -5.43 -13.54 -3.12
N GLY A 121 -4.26 -13.08 -2.67
CA GLY A 121 -3.01 -13.19 -3.45
C GLY A 121 -2.80 -12.17 -4.57
N CYS A 122 -3.73 -11.23 -4.81
CA CYS A 122 -3.54 -10.22 -5.88
C CYS A 122 -2.46 -9.15 -5.58
N GLY A 123 -1.90 -9.14 -4.37
CA GLY A 123 -0.82 -8.24 -3.97
C GLY A 123 -1.25 -7.01 -3.17
N LYS A 124 -2.40 -7.05 -2.47
CA LYS A 124 -2.89 -5.94 -1.62
C LYS A 124 -1.85 -5.51 -0.57
N SER A 125 -1.31 -6.46 0.20
CA SER A 125 -0.31 -6.17 1.24
C SER A 125 0.98 -5.56 0.68
N PHE A 126 1.34 -5.89 -0.57
CA PHE A 126 2.46 -5.25 -1.27
C PHE A 126 2.13 -3.82 -1.69
N PHE A 127 0.91 -3.56 -2.17
CA PHE A 127 0.44 -2.21 -2.46
C PHE A 127 0.40 -1.34 -1.20
N LEU A 128 -0.13 -1.85 -0.09
CA LEU A 128 -0.15 -1.13 1.19
C LEU A 128 1.26 -0.84 1.72
N SER A 129 2.19 -1.79 1.56
CA SER A 129 3.60 -1.56 1.90
C SER A 129 4.24 -0.49 1.01
N TYR A 130 3.93 -0.49 -0.29
CA TYR A 130 4.36 0.56 -1.22
C TYR A 130 3.85 1.94 -0.79
N LEU A 131 2.54 2.03 -0.50
CA LEU A 131 1.89 3.27 -0.12
C LEU A 131 2.42 3.82 1.20
N LEU A 132 2.61 2.94 2.20
CA LEU A 132 3.24 3.31 3.47
C LEU A 132 4.62 3.92 3.24
N VAL A 133 5.47 3.27 2.46
CA VAL A 133 6.83 3.77 2.20
C VAL A 133 6.80 5.12 1.50
N HIS A 134 5.92 5.28 0.51
CA HIS A 134 5.84 6.52 -0.25
C HIS A 134 5.38 7.68 0.65
N ARG A 135 4.31 7.49 1.44
CA ARG A 135 3.86 8.49 2.40
C ARG A 135 4.90 8.84 3.44
N LEU A 136 5.63 7.86 3.98
CA LEU A 136 6.73 8.11 4.93
C LEU A 136 7.85 8.95 4.28
N LEU A 137 8.22 8.66 3.02
CA LEU A 137 9.20 9.47 2.29
C LEU A 137 8.74 10.92 2.13
N ARG A 138 7.43 11.14 1.99
CA ARG A 138 6.76 12.45 1.94
C ARG A 138 6.52 13.10 3.30
N SER A 139 6.93 12.47 4.40
CA SER A 139 6.60 12.91 5.77
C SER A 139 5.10 13.09 6.01
N GLN A 140 4.28 12.30 5.33
CA GLN A 140 2.83 12.36 5.47
C GLN A 140 2.36 11.50 6.64
N PRO A 141 1.55 12.04 7.57
CA PRO A 141 0.96 11.27 8.66
C PRO A 141 0.24 10.03 8.14
N THR A 142 0.59 8.88 8.71
CA THR A 142 0.06 7.59 8.27
C THR A 142 -0.05 6.64 9.45
N VAL A 143 -1.15 5.90 9.54
CA VAL A 143 -1.33 4.76 10.41
C VAL A 143 -1.23 3.49 9.58
N TYR A 144 -0.46 2.53 10.05
CA TYR A 144 -0.54 1.16 9.54
C TYR A 144 -1.27 0.30 10.56
N ARG A 145 -2.47 -0.17 10.20
CA ARG A 145 -3.25 -1.09 11.01
C ARG A 145 -2.96 -2.52 10.61
N ARG A 146 -2.36 -3.26 11.55
CA ARG A 146 -2.16 -4.70 11.41
C ARG A 146 -3.40 -5.48 11.85
N GLY A 147 -4.09 -5.01 12.89
CA GLY A 147 -5.34 -5.56 13.41
C GLY A 147 -6.03 -4.53 14.30
N ASP A 148 -7.20 -4.83 14.84
CA ASP A 148 -8.04 -3.83 15.50
C ASP A 148 -7.40 -3.18 16.73
N ASP A 149 -6.58 -3.94 17.47
CA ASP A 149 -5.81 -3.46 18.63
C ASP A 149 -4.34 -3.19 18.31
N CYS A 150 -3.96 -3.23 17.03
CA CYS A 150 -2.56 -3.11 16.61
C CYS A 150 -2.42 -2.11 15.46
N CYS A 151 -2.43 -0.83 15.82
CA CYS A 151 -2.15 0.28 14.92
C CYS A 151 -0.76 0.85 15.19
N PHE A 152 -0.03 1.19 14.13
CA PHE A 152 1.26 1.89 14.22
C PHE A 152 1.12 3.26 13.59
N ILE A 153 1.23 4.32 14.40
CA ILE A 153 1.10 5.69 13.92
C ILE A 153 2.47 6.28 13.60
N PHE A 154 2.58 6.87 12.41
CA PHE A 154 3.76 7.53 11.90
C PHE A 154 3.44 9.01 11.71
N GLN A 155 4.08 9.84 12.53
CA GLN A 155 3.94 11.30 12.49
C GLN A 155 5.29 11.94 12.74
N GLU A 156 5.38 13.25 12.63
CA GLU A 156 6.58 13.96 13.08
C GLU A 156 6.85 13.67 14.56
N GLY A 157 8.09 13.26 14.87
CA GLY A 157 8.50 12.88 16.23
C GLY A 157 7.91 11.56 16.75
N THR A 158 7.04 10.88 16.01
CA THR A 158 6.38 9.64 16.46
C THR A 158 6.80 8.47 15.57
N PRO A 159 7.83 7.70 15.95
CA PRO A 159 8.45 6.71 15.09
C PRO A 159 7.68 5.37 15.06
N GLY A 160 6.46 5.36 14.54
CA GLY A 160 5.67 4.13 14.42
C GLY A 160 5.24 3.59 15.77
N MET A 161 4.79 4.48 16.67
CA MET A 161 4.31 4.11 18.00
C MET A 161 3.05 3.26 17.88
N MET A 162 2.95 2.23 18.71
CA MET A 162 1.75 1.38 18.74
C MET A 162 0.65 2.09 19.51
N VAL A 163 -0.52 2.21 18.91
CA VAL A 163 -1.71 2.88 19.46
C VAL A 163 -2.94 2.00 19.26
N ASP A 164 -3.97 2.21 20.08
CA ASP A 164 -5.27 1.58 19.92
C ASP A 164 -6.23 2.46 19.11
N ALA A 165 -7.38 1.90 18.76
CA ALA A 165 -8.41 2.61 17.99
C ALA A 165 -8.92 3.87 18.73
N ARG A 166 -9.04 3.79 20.07
CA ARG A 166 -9.49 4.92 20.91
C ARG A 166 -8.57 6.12 20.78
N HIS A 167 -7.26 5.91 20.76
CA HIS A 167 -6.30 6.99 20.54
C HIS A 167 -6.50 7.65 19.17
N LEU A 168 -6.69 6.86 18.10
CA LEU A 168 -6.89 7.36 16.74
C LEU A 168 -8.20 8.16 16.60
N PHE A 169 -9.28 7.66 17.17
CA PHE A 169 -10.58 8.35 17.16
C PHE A 169 -10.60 9.58 18.08
N GLY A 170 -9.72 9.64 19.08
CA GLY A 170 -9.52 10.82 19.93
C GLY A 170 -8.64 11.92 19.31
N LEU A 171 -8.09 11.72 18.10
CA LEU A 171 -7.26 12.75 17.46
C LEU A 171 -8.09 13.99 17.10
N PRO A 172 -7.49 15.20 17.21
CA PRO A 172 -8.07 16.44 16.70
C PRO A 172 -8.46 16.36 15.22
N GLY A 173 -9.50 17.09 14.80
CA GLY A 173 -10.03 17.06 13.44
C GLY A 173 -9.01 17.44 12.36
N ASP A 174 -8.14 18.42 12.63
CA ASP A 174 -7.04 18.84 11.77
C ASP A 174 -5.99 17.73 11.55
N GLN A 175 -5.70 16.95 12.59
CA GLN A 175 -4.81 15.80 12.47
C GLN A 175 -5.47 14.66 11.69
N LYS A 176 -6.76 14.40 11.92
CA LYS A 176 -7.52 13.37 11.20
C LYS A 176 -7.59 13.65 9.69
N ARG A 177 -7.78 14.91 9.28
CA ARG A 177 -7.87 15.30 7.86
C ARG A 177 -6.64 14.90 7.04
N ASN A 178 -5.46 14.87 7.67
CA ASN A 178 -4.19 14.55 7.01
C ASN A 178 -3.73 13.09 7.21
N LEU A 179 -4.48 12.30 7.98
CA LEU A 179 -4.06 10.98 8.44
C LEU A 179 -4.66 9.88 7.56
N TRP A 180 -3.80 9.06 6.94
CA TRP A 180 -4.26 7.85 6.24
C TRP A 180 -4.17 6.62 7.13
N ILE A 181 -5.23 5.82 7.17
CA ILE A 181 -5.21 4.53 7.86
C ILE A 181 -5.10 3.41 6.82
N LEU A 182 -3.95 2.74 6.80
CA LEU A 182 -3.64 1.64 5.90
C LEU A 182 -3.96 0.31 6.58
N THR A 183 -4.94 -0.41 6.04
CA THR A 183 -5.52 -1.61 6.66
C THR A 183 -5.30 -2.85 5.80
N ASP A 184 -4.65 -3.88 6.35
CA ASP A 184 -4.39 -5.16 5.65
C ASP A 184 -5.33 -6.31 6.11
N GLU A 185 -5.94 -6.20 7.30
CA GLU A 185 -6.79 -7.23 7.90
C GLU A 185 -8.29 -6.87 7.93
N THR A 186 -9.13 -7.90 8.06
CA THR A 186 -10.58 -7.73 8.24
C THR A 186 -10.89 -6.98 9.53
N LEU A 187 -11.99 -6.23 9.51
CA LEU A 187 -12.52 -5.50 10.65
C LEU A 187 -13.39 -6.41 11.50
N GLU A 188 -13.00 -6.67 12.75
CA GLU A 188 -13.79 -7.47 13.69
C GLU A 188 -14.43 -6.58 14.77
N ASN A 189 -13.77 -5.50 15.17
CA ASN A 189 -14.22 -4.56 16.18
C ASN A 189 -15.24 -3.57 15.57
N PRO A 190 -16.47 -3.50 16.12
CA PRO A 190 -17.53 -2.61 15.65
C PRO A 190 -17.16 -1.13 15.64
N GLN A 191 -16.24 -0.68 16.50
CA GLN A 191 -15.82 0.73 16.56
C GLN A 191 -15.27 1.27 15.23
N TRP A 192 -14.77 0.38 14.38
CA TRP A 192 -14.29 0.71 13.05
C TRP A 192 -15.36 0.61 11.96
N GLN A 193 -16.48 -0.04 12.26
CA GLN A 193 -17.61 -0.25 11.34
C GLN A 193 -18.68 0.83 11.54
N ASP A 194 -18.84 1.27 12.78
CA ASP A 194 -19.79 2.31 13.13
C ASP A 194 -19.22 3.66 12.73
N GLY A 195 -19.70 4.19 11.61
CA GLY A 195 -19.65 5.62 11.29
C GLY A 195 -20.53 6.47 12.20
N THR A 196 -20.88 5.96 13.39
CA THR A 196 -21.74 6.58 14.40
C THR A 196 -21.06 6.35 15.73
N HIS A 197 -20.25 7.31 16.15
CA HIS A 197 -19.94 7.50 17.57
C HIS A 197 -20.74 8.75 17.99
N GLU A 198 -21.43 8.64 19.13
CA GLU A 198 -22.43 9.60 19.65
C GLU A 198 -21.93 11.03 19.81
#